data_AF-F8PFV3-F1
#
_entry.id   AF-F8PFV3-F1
#
_cell.length_a   1.000
_cell.length_b   1.000
_cell.length_c   1.000
_cell.angle_alpha   90.00
_cell.angle_beta   90.00
_cell.angle_gamma   90.00
#
_symmetry.space_group_name_H-M   'P 1'
#
loop_
_entity.id
_entity.type
_entity.pdbx_description
1 polymer ?
#
loop_
_entity_poly.entity_id
_entity_poly.type
_entity_poly.pdbx_seq_one_letter_code
_entity_poly.pdbx_strand_id
1 'polypeptide(L)' 'SAPPDHEIASKQMSGKKSRKFCITVGFMCNAKGMEKWPIFNIGKSKQPCYFGKKLPAEHGFWYRNNKIACMTSEIFEE' A
#
# COMPACT_ATOMS: atom_id res chain seq x y z
N SER A 1 26.36 13.08 -26.41
CA SER A 1 25.63 12.50 -25.25
C SER A 1 24.96 13.65 -24.51
N ALA A 2 23.70 13.48 -24.08
CA ALA A 2 23.05 14.45 -23.21
C ALA A 2 23.59 14.25 -21.77
N PRO A 3 24.03 15.29 -21.06
CA PRO A 3 24.40 15.15 -19.67
C PRO A 3 23.17 14.76 -18.84
N PRO A 4 23.34 13.97 -17.76
CA PRO A 4 22.24 13.63 -16.88
C PRO A 4 21.72 14.91 -16.20
N ASP A 5 20.42 15.16 -16.29
CA ASP A 5 19.75 16.22 -15.54
C ASP A 5 19.80 15.89 -14.05
N HIS A 6 20.75 16.49 -13.35
CA HIS A 6 20.85 16.47 -11.90
C HIS A 6 20.29 17.78 -11.34
N GLU A 7 19.01 18.07 -11.56
CA GLU A 7 18.29 19.00 -10.67
C GLU A 7 18.03 18.30 -9.33
N ILE A 8 19.11 18.06 -8.59
CA ILE A 8 19.04 17.86 -7.15
C ILE A 8 18.61 19.21 -6.62
N ALA A 9 17.33 19.34 -6.25
CA ALA A 9 16.77 20.58 -5.73
C ALA A 9 17.67 21.16 -4.63
N SER A 10 18.38 22.25 -4.97
CA SER A 10 19.38 22.87 -4.10
C SER A 10 18.74 23.76 -3.01
N LYS A 11 17.42 23.93 -3.06
CA LYS A 11 16.61 24.64 -2.08
C LYS A 11 15.54 23.73 -1.49
N GLN A 12 15.33 23.84 -0.18
CA GLN A 12 14.21 23.21 0.50
C GLN A 12 12.89 23.81 -0.01
N MET A 13 12.15 23.02 -0.79
CA MET A 13 10.82 23.37 -1.28
C MET A 13 9.82 23.32 -0.11
N SER A 14 9.06 24.39 0.13
CA SER A 14 7.93 24.38 1.06
C SER A 14 6.85 23.45 0.50
N GLY A 15 6.46 22.41 1.26
CA GLY A 15 5.48 21.42 0.81
C GLY A 15 5.92 19.96 0.92
N LYS A 16 6.91 19.62 1.76
CA LYS A 16 7.24 18.23 2.06
C LYS A 16 6.00 17.52 2.60
N LYS A 17 5.50 16.51 1.87
CA LYS A 17 4.37 15.67 2.32
C LYS A 17 4.75 15.02 3.64
N SER A 18 4.31 15.63 4.74
CA SER A 18 4.70 15.28 6.12
C SER A 18 4.26 13.87 6.49
N ARG A 19 3.18 13.40 5.86
CA ARG A 19 2.60 12.08 6.12
C ARG A 19 2.53 11.26 4.83
N LYS A 20 3.46 10.33 4.69
CA LYS A 20 3.41 9.27 3.68
C LYS A 20 2.46 8.17 4.15
N PHE A 21 1.17 8.33 3.85
CA PHE A 21 0.21 7.24 3.95
C PHE A 21 0.48 6.25 2.82
N CYS A 22 0.56 4.96 3.16
CA CYS A 22 0.78 3.87 2.22
C CYS A 22 -0.29 2.80 2.45
N ILE A 23 -0.94 2.38 1.36
CA ILE A 23 -1.73 1.15 1.27
C ILE A 23 -1.11 0.36 0.14
N THR A 24 -0.82 -0.91 0.38
CA THR A 24 -0.44 -1.86 -0.67
C THR A 24 -1.68 -2.61 -1.12
N VAL A 25 -1.86 -2.71 -2.44
CA VAL A 25 -2.94 -3.47 -3.07
C VAL A 25 -2.31 -4.60 -3.88
N GLY A 26 -2.57 -5.83 -3.47
CA GLY A 26 -2.12 -7.05 -4.11
C GLY A 26 -3.15 -7.56 -5.11
N PHE A 27 -2.70 -7.79 -6.33
CA PHE A 27 -3.44 -8.51 -7.37
C PHE A 27 -2.75 -9.84 -7.59
N MET A 28 -3.52 -10.93 -7.58
CA MET A 28 -2.98 -12.27 -7.79
C MET A 28 -3.86 -13.03 -8.76
N CYS A 29 -3.23 -13.59 -9.79
CA CYS A 29 -3.87 -14.45 -10.75
C CYS A 29 -2.92 -15.56 -11.19
N ASN A 30 -3.47 -16.66 -11.70
CA ASN A 30 -2.65 -17.68 -12.34
C ASN A 30 -2.01 -17.12 -13.63
N ALA A 31 -1.02 -17.83 -14.19
CA ALA A 31 -0.27 -17.39 -15.38
C ALA A 31 -1.18 -17.11 -16.60
N LYS A 32 -2.35 -17.74 -16.65
CA LYS A 32 -3.35 -17.57 -17.71
C LYS A 32 -4.37 -16.46 -17.43
N GLY A 33 -4.37 -15.88 -16.22
CA GLY A 33 -5.33 -14.86 -15.79
C GLY A 33 -6.77 -15.35 -15.61
N MET A 34 -7.03 -16.66 -15.68
CA MET A 34 -8.38 -17.21 -15.57
C MET A 34 -8.85 -17.31 -14.11
N GLU A 35 -7.95 -17.67 -13.21
CA GLU A 35 -8.22 -17.69 -11.78
C GLU A 35 -7.65 -16.41 -11.19
N LYS A 36 -8.53 -15.61 -10.60
CA LYS A 36 -8.19 -14.33 -9.97
C LYS A 36 -8.57 -14.43 -8.50
N TRP A 37 -7.63 -14.07 -7.64
CA TRP A 37 -7.91 -13.93 -6.22
C TRP A 37 -8.61 -12.60 -5.93
N PRO A 38 -9.36 -12.52 -4.82
CA PRO A 38 -9.88 -11.24 -4.36
C PRO A 38 -8.74 -10.23 -4.17
N ILE A 39 -9.04 -8.95 -4.41
CA ILE A 39 -8.06 -7.88 -4.22
C ILE A 39 -7.66 -7.84 -2.75
N PHE A 40 -6.36 -7.94 -2.50
CA PHE A 40 -5.80 -7.98 -1.17
C PHE A 40 -5.25 -6.62 -0.75
N ASN A 41 -5.67 -6.11 0.40
CA ASN A 41 -5.31 -4.76 0.86
C ASN A 41 -4.43 -4.85 2.12
N ILE A 42 -3.35 -4.07 2.17
CA ILE A 42 -2.46 -4.00 3.34
C ILE A 42 -2.27 -2.55 3.72
N GLY A 43 -2.59 -2.20 4.97
CA GLY A 43 -2.31 -0.87 5.51
C GLY A 43 -1.47 -0.92 6.78
N LYS A 44 -1.24 0.25 7.39
CA LYS A 44 -0.49 0.34 8.66
C LYS A 44 -1.33 0.08 9.89
N SER A 45 -2.55 0.59 9.89
CA SER A 45 -3.49 0.47 11.00
C SER A 45 -4.42 -0.71 10.77
N LYS A 46 -4.72 -1.47 11.83
CA LYS A 46 -5.79 -2.48 11.83
C LYS A 46 -7.17 -1.86 11.56
N GLN A 47 -7.37 -0.63 12.03
CA GLN A 47 -8.64 0.10 11.93
C GLN A 47 -8.36 1.55 11.50
N PRO A 48 -8.19 1.82 10.20
CA PRO A 48 -7.96 3.16 9.70
C PRO A 48 -9.14 4.08 9.98
N CYS A 49 -8.88 5.33 10.39
CA CYS A 49 -9.92 6.30 10.76
C CYS A 49 -10.95 6.56 9.65
N TYR A 50 -10.54 6.45 8.38
CA TYR A 50 -11.40 6.66 7.21
C TYR A 50 -12.52 5.61 7.07
N PHE A 51 -12.41 4.44 7.72
CA PHE A 51 -13.48 3.45 7.75
C PHE A 51 -14.54 3.74 8.82
N GLY A 52 -14.63 4.98 9.31
CA GLY A 52 -15.62 5.38 10.32
C GLY A 52 -15.45 4.64 11.64
N LYS A 53 -14.20 4.32 12.03
CA LYS A 53 -13.88 3.46 13.17
C LYS A 53 -14.54 2.07 13.07
N LYS A 54 -14.72 1.54 11.87
CA LYS A 54 -15.06 0.13 11.62
C LYS A 54 -13.86 -0.60 11.05
N LEU A 55 -13.84 -1.93 11.21
CA LEU A 55 -12.83 -2.78 10.60
C LEU A 55 -13.01 -2.77 9.08
N PRO A 56 -11.92 -2.78 8.28
CA PRO A 56 -12.02 -2.89 6.83
C PRO A 56 -12.81 -4.11 6.36
N ALA A 57 -12.77 -5.21 7.12
CA ALA A 57 -13.55 -6.42 6.85
C ALA A 57 -15.08 -6.19 6.94
N GLU A 58 -15.55 -5.26 7.77
CA GLU A 58 -16.98 -4.89 7.83
C GLU A 58 -17.44 -4.15 6.57
N HIS A 59 -16.50 -3.64 5.77
CA HIS A 59 -16.76 -3.05 4.45
C HIS A 59 -16.50 -4.03 3.30
N GLY A 60 -16.24 -5.30 3.61
CA GLY A 60 -15.98 -6.35 2.61
C GLY A 60 -14.55 -6.38 2.06
N PHE A 61 -13.61 -5.60 2.63
CA PHE A 61 -12.22 -5.66 2.18
C PHE A 61 -11.49 -6.85 2.79
N TRP A 62 -10.85 -7.64 1.93
CA TRP A 62 -9.79 -8.53 2.38
C TRP A 62 -8.57 -7.68 2.75
N TYR A 63 -8.34 -7.52 4.06
CA TYR A 63 -7.40 -6.54 4.60
C TYR A 63 -6.47 -7.14 5.66
N ARG A 64 -5.19 -6.75 5.62
CA ARG A 64 -4.18 -6.98 6.66
C ARG A 64 -3.46 -5.70 7.04
N ASN A 65 -2.74 -5.75 8.16
CA ASN A 65 -1.94 -4.62 8.59
C ASN A 65 -0.58 -5.04 9.14
N ASN A 66 0.45 -4.27 8.78
CA ASN A 66 1.77 -4.34 9.40
C ASN A 66 2.42 -2.95 9.43
N LYS A 67 3.53 -2.78 10.17
CA LYS A 67 4.14 -1.45 10.41
C LYS A 67 4.55 -0.71 9.12
N ILE A 68 4.83 -1.45 8.06
CA ILE A 68 5.33 -0.91 6.78
C ILE A 68 4.25 -0.81 5.71
N ALA A 69 3.07 -1.40 5.91
CA ALA A 69 2.00 -1.54 4.91
C ALA A 69 2.49 -2.17 3.60
N CYS A 70 3.23 -3.27 3.69
CA CYS A 70 3.84 -3.96 2.54
C CYS A 70 3.56 -5.47 2.64
N MET A 71 3.76 -6.18 1.53
CA MET A 71 3.70 -7.65 1.50
C MET A 71 4.85 -8.25 2.33
N THR A 72 4.55 -9.20 3.22
CA THR A 72 5.52 -9.98 4.00
C THR A 72 5.18 -11.46 3.88
N SER A 73 6.14 -12.36 4.12
CA SER A 73 5.90 -13.82 4.08
C SER A 73 4.85 -14.25 5.09
N GLU A 74 4.87 -13.65 6.28
CA GLU A 74 3.90 -13.88 7.38
C GLU A 74 2.44 -13.80 6.91
N ILE A 75 2.13 -12.94 5.92
CA ILE A 75 0.77 -12.79 5.39
C ILE A 75 0.29 -14.05 4.65
N PHE A 76 1.21 -14.83 4.06
CA PHE A 76 0.90 -16.05 3.33
C PHE A 76 0.93 -17.30 4.21
N GLU A 77 1.31 -17.15 5.49
CA GLU A 77 1.40 -18.24 6.48
C GLU A 77 0.22 -18.24 7.46
N GLU A 78 -0.74 -17.30 7.30
CA GLU A 78 -1.94 -17.18 8.14
C GLU A 78 -3.02 -18.24 7.89
#